data_AF-A0A2E4WS41-F1
#
_entry.id   AF-A0A2E4WS41-F1
#
_cell.length_a   1.000
_cell.length_b   1.000
_cell.length_c   1.000
_cell.angle_alpha   90.00
_cell.angle_beta   90.00
_cell.angle_gamma   90.00
#
_symmetry.space_group_name_H-M   'P 1'
#
loop_
_entity.id
_entity.type
_entity.pdbx_description
1 polymer ?
#
loop_
_entity_poly.entity_id
_entity_poly.type
_entity_poly.pdbx_seq_one_letter_code
_entity_poly.pdbx_strand_id
1 'polypeptide(L)' 'MLVKSPCIGICKIDQKKKICVGCLRTLEQIENWSQYCDKKKLEIINCLKYE' A
#
# COMPACT_ATOMS: atom_id res chain seq x y z
N MET A 1 -7.45 8.09 -13.93
CA MET A 1 -6.71 8.98 -12.99
C MET A 1 -5.68 8.09 -12.32
N LEU A 2 -4.39 8.18 -12.64
CA LEU A 2 -3.40 7.20 -12.17
C LEU A 2 -3.06 7.43 -10.70
N VAL A 3 -3.58 6.59 -9.81
CA VAL A 3 -3.22 6.61 -8.39
C VAL A 3 -1.81 6.05 -8.23
N LYS A 4 -0.85 6.92 -7.94
CA LYS A 4 0.55 6.54 -7.73
C LYS A 4 0.66 5.67 -6.48
N SER A 5 1.41 4.58 -6.58
CA SER A 5 1.70 3.75 -5.42
C SER A 5 2.53 4.52 -4.39
N PRO A 6 2.23 4.41 -3.08
CA PRO A 6 3.05 5.00 -2.00
C PRO A 6 4.37 4.23 -1.78
N CYS A 7 4.84 3.49 -2.78
CA CYS A 7 6.05 2.69 -2.68
C CYS A 7 7.27 3.60 -2.79
N ILE A 8 8.11 3.60 -1.74
CA ILE A 8 9.38 4.34 -1.71
C ILE A 8 10.56 3.51 -2.23
N GLY A 9 10.31 2.39 -2.93
CA GLY A 9 11.35 1.49 -3.43
C GLY A 9 11.95 0.56 -2.36
N ILE A 10 11.43 0.60 -1.13
CA ILE A 10 11.86 -0.28 -0.03
C ILE A 10 10.85 -1.41 0.12
N CYS A 11 11.22 -2.61 -0.32
CA CYS A 11 10.42 -3.82 -0.14
C CYS A 11 10.94 -4.63 1.05
N LYS A 12 10.57 -4.19 2.26
CA LYS A 12 10.91 -4.91 3.50
C LYS A 12 9.62 -5.17 4.25
N ILE A 13 9.28 -6.44 4.45
CA ILE A 13 8.03 -6.87 5.08
C ILE A 13 8.31 -7.22 6.54
N ASP A 14 7.53 -6.62 7.43
CA ASP A 14 7.49 -7.01 8.84
C ASP A 14 6.76 -8.34 8.95
N GLN A 15 7.45 -9.40 9.41
CA GLN A 15 6.86 -10.74 9.51
C GLN A 15 5.76 -10.84 10.60
N LYS A 16 5.79 -9.97 11.62
CA LYS A 16 4.79 -9.98 12.70
C LYS A 16 3.46 -9.37 12.23
N LYS A 17 3.52 -8.27 11.50
CA LYS A 17 2.36 -7.50 11.04
C LYS A 17 1.97 -7.79 9.58
N LYS A 18 2.81 -8.51 8.83
CA LYS A 18 2.65 -8.77 7.38
C LYS A 18 2.47 -7.49 6.54
N ILE A 19 3.07 -6.39 6.99
CA ILE A 19 3.06 -5.10 6.29
C ILE A 19 4.45 -4.74 5.80
N CYS A 20 4.53 -4.03 4.69
CA CYS A 20 5.77 -3.43 4.22
C CYS A 20 6.13 -2.26 5.13
N VAL A 21 7.32 -2.26 5.74
CA VAL A 21 7.78 -1.17 6.62
C VAL A 21 8.04 0.12 5.86
N GLY A 22 8.22 0.07 4.54
CA GLY A 22 8.48 1.25 3.71
C GLY A 22 7.21 1.98 3.28
N CYS A 23 6.20 1.25 2.82
CA CYS A 23 4.94 1.84 2.33
C CYS A 23 3.73 1.55 3.22
N LEU A 24 3.94 0.87 4.35
CA LEU A 24 2.94 0.54 5.38
C LEU A 24 1.72 -0.26 4.88
N ARG A 25 1.76 -0.76 3.64
CA ARG A 25 0.72 -1.63 3.05
C ARG A 25 0.93 -3.08 3.42
N THR A 26 -0.16 -3.83 3.58
CA THR A 26 -0.09 -5.30 3.70
C THR A 26 0.37 -5.94 2.40
N LEU A 27 0.93 -7.15 2.50
CA LEU A 27 1.32 -7.95 1.32
C LEU A 27 0.15 -8.10 0.34
N GLU A 28 -1.03 -8.42 0.86
CA GLU A 28 -2.26 -8.61 0.08
C GLU A 28 -2.66 -7.34 -0.69
N GLN A 29 -2.49 -6.15 -0.09
CA GLN A 29 -2.73 -4.88 -0.76
C GLN A 29 -1.70 -4.56 -1.85
N ILE A 30 -0.47 -5.04 -1.71
CA ILE A 30 0.61 -4.87 -2.69
C ILE A 30 0.35 -5.78 -3.89
N GLU A 31 0.01 -7.04 -3.66
CA GLU A 31 -0.32 -8.03 -4.70
C GLU A 31 -1.56 -7.61 -5.49
N ASN A 32 -2.62 -7.20 -4.79
CA ASN A 32 -3.87 -6.77 -5.41
C ASN A 32 -3.83 -5.30 -5.90
N TRP A 33 -2.71 -4.58 -5.73
CA TRP A 33 -2.63 -3.16 -6.07
C TRP A 33 -3.02 -2.89 -7.53
N SER A 34 -2.53 -3.72 -8.45
CA SER A 34 -2.85 -3.60 -9.87
C SER A 34 -4.32 -3.91 -10.18
N GLN A 35 -4.98 -4.74 -9.35
CA GLN A 35 -6.38 -5.13 -9.51
C GLN A 35 -7.36 -4.14 -8.87
N TYR A 36 -6.92 -3.30 -7.94
CA TYR A 36 -7.78 -2.31 -7.32
C TYR A 36 -8.14 -1.15 -8.26
N CYS A 37 -9.41 -0.75 -8.20
CA CYS A 37 -9.87 0.49 -8.81
C CYS A 37 -9.25 1.71 -8.11
N ASP A 38 -9.17 2.83 -8.85
CA ASP A 38 -8.58 4.08 -8.35
C ASP A 38 -9.21 4.53 -7.02
N LYS A 39 -10.53 4.34 -6.86
CA LYS A 39 -11.24 4.66 -5.61
C LYS A 39 -10.70 3.88 -4.41
N LYS A 40 -10.50 2.56 -4.56
CA LYS A 40 -9.98 1.69 -3.50
C LYS A 40 -8.49 1.95 -3.22
N LYS A 41 -7.71 2.26 -4.27
CA LYS A 41 -6.32 2.69 -4.12
C LYS A 41 -6.22 3.99 -3.31
N LEU A 42 -7.10 4.96 -3.58
CA LEU A 42 -7.17 6.21 -2.84
C LEU A 42 -7.55 5.99 -1.37
N GLU A 43 -8.55 5.13 -1.09
CA GLU A 43 -8.92 4.80 0.29
C GLU A 43 -7.76 4.16 1.06
N ILE A 44 -7.05 3.21 0.45
CA ILE A 44 -5.86 2.59 1.05
C ILE A 44 -4.80 3.65 1.37
N ILE A 45 -4.49 4.54 0.42
CA ILE A 45 -3.51 5.61 0.64
C ILE A 45 -3.98 6.58 1.73
N ASN A 46 -5.27 6.90 1.76
CA ASN A 46 -5.83 7.82 2.74
C ASN A 46 -5.79 7.23 4.16
N CYS A 47 -6.09 5.93 4.30
CA CYS A 47 -5.93 5.20 5.57
C CYS A 47 -4.48 5.17 6.07
N LEU A 48 -3.49 5.23 5.17
CA LEU A 48 -2.08 5.23 5.53
C LEU A 48 -1.52 6.62 5.88
N LYS A 49 -2.22 7.69 5.47
CA LYS A 49 -1.75 9.08 5.57
C LYS A 49 -2.15 9.81 6.86
N TYR A 50 -2.82 9.17 7.80
CA TYR A 50 -3.19 9.81 9.06
C TYR A 50 -2.03 9.82 10.06
N GLU A 51 -1.20 10.86 9.96
CA GLU A 51 -0.58 11.59 11.09
C GLU A 51 -0.95 13.07 10.96
#